data_AF-A0A7X4GGK5-F1
#
_entry.id   AF-A0A7X4GGK5-F1
#
_cell.length_a   1.000
_cell.length_b   1.000
_cell.length_c   1.000
_cell.angle_alpha   90.00
_cell.angle_beta   90.00
_cell.angle_gamma   90.00
#
_symmetry.space_group_name_H-M   'P 1'
#
loop_
_entity.id
_entity.type
_entity.pdbx_description
1 polymer ?
#
loop_
_entity_poly.entity_id
_entity_poly.type
_entity_poly.pdbx_seq_one_letter_code
_entity_poly.pdbx_strand_id
1 'polypeptide(L)'
;MPDVPWGVLFWHLKSHVQVICFALLFLYSLAGRAAAPERILSGVLCAMFVVDRLYHEVSPEPIVWRHTDLMHLCIDAVVLACTLAVALHANRVYPLWIGAAQIIAVSGHVYRVSMVEINRFAYDMMVMMPSYVQLIAMALGLAFHTWRRRRRGSYPSWRRLSSHMPPGMRTISRGA
;
A
#
# COMPACT_ATOMS: atom_id res chain seq x y z
N MET A 1 23.33 27.89 16.34
CA MET A 1 22.48 26.89 15.65
C MET A 1 21.10 27.50 15.58
N PRO A 2 20.50 27.72 14.40
CA PRO A 2 19.13 28.19 14.34
C PRO A 2 18.24 27.19 15.09
N ASP A 3 17.38 27.70 15.94
CA ASP A 3 16.35 26.99 16.66
C ASP A 3 15.37 26.39 15.65
N VAL A 4 15.63 25.13 15.28
CA VAL A 4 14.72 24.39 14.38
C VAL A 4 13.37 24.28 15.10
N PRO A 5 12.27 24.79 14.52
CA PRO A 5 10.97 24.75 15.15
C PRO A 5 10.57 23.31 15.48
N TRP A 6 10.02 23.07 16.67
CA TRP A 6 9.62 21.73 17.13
C TRP A 6 8.77 20.97 16.11
N GLY A 7 7.86 21.67 15.39
CA GLY A 7 7.03 21.07 14.35
C GLY A 7 7.83 20.45 13.19
N VAL A 8 8.92 21.09 12.78
CA VAL A 8 9.81 20.59 11.70
C VAL A 8 10.53 19.33 12.17
N LEU A 9 11.07 19.35 13.41
CA LEU A 9 11.71 18.18 14.00
C LEU A 9 10.75 16.98 14.11
N PHE A 10 9.54 17.21 14.64
CA PHE A 10 8.52 16.15 14.74
C PHE A 10 8.13 15.60 13.37
N TRP A 11 8.05 16.45 12.35
CA TRP A 11 7.75 16.04 10.99
C TRP A 11 8.81 15.09 10.41
N HIS A 12 10.08 15.47 10.51
CA HIS A 12 11.19 14.65 10.02
C HIS A 12 11.31 13.33 10.80
N LEU A 13 11.17 13.38 12.12
CA LEU A 13 11.18 12.17 12.94
C LEU A 13 10.06 11.21 12.52
N LYS A 14 8.85 11.73 12.38
CA LYS A 14 7.67 10.98 11.92
C LYS A 14 7.92 10.33 10.55
N SER A 15 8.46 11.07 9.58
CA SER A 15 8.73 10.52 8.24
C SER A 15 9.79 9.41 8.30
N HIS A 16 10.87 9.60 9.05
CA HIS A 16 11.92 8.58 9.19
C HIS A 16 11.39 7.32 9.87
N VAL A 17 10.62 7.46 10.95
CA VAL A 17 9.99 6.33 11.64
C VAL A 17 9.09 5.55 10.69
N GLN A 18 8.27 6.24 9.89
CA GLN A 18 7.36 5.60 8.95
C GLN A 18 8.10 4.79 7.87
N VAL A 19 9.14 5.37 7.26
CA VAL A 19 10.00 4.69 6.29
C VAL A 19 10.66 3.45 6.92
N ILE A 20 11.20 3.59 8.13
CA ILE A 20 11.80 2.48 8.87
C ILE A 20 10.77 1.38 9.12
N CYS A 21 9.55 1.72 9.53
CA CYS A 21 8.50 0.74 9.76
C CYS A 21 8.14 -0.04 8.48
N PHE A 22 7.98 0.63 7.33
CA PHE A 22 7.73 -0.05 6.06
C PHE A 22 8.90 -0.93 5.63
N ALA A 23 10.13 -0.44 5.78
CA ALA A 23 11.34 -1.21 5.50
C ALA A 23 11.40 -2.47 6.38
N LEU A 24 11.13 -2.36 7.68
CA LEU A 24 11.11 -3.50 8.59
C LEU A 24 10.02 -4.52 8.23
N LEU A 25 8.82 -4.07 7.86
CA LEU A 25 7.75 -4.96 7.39
C LEU A 25 8.14 -5.68 6.10
N PHE A 26 8.80 -4.98 5.18
CA PHE A 26 9.30 -5.57 3.93
C PHE A 26 10.41 -6.59 4.20
N LEU A 27 11.43 -6.25 4.98
CA LEU A 27 12.51 -7.15 5.37
C LEU A 27 11.98 -8.40 6.10
N TYR A 28 11.02 -8.21 7.00
CA TYR A 28 10.35 -9.33 7.68
C TYR A 28 9.65 -10.26 6.67
N SER A 29 9.00 -9.68 5.65
CA SER A 29 8.30 -10.45 4.62
C SER A 29 9.26 -11.27 3.73
N LEU A 30 10.45 -10.72 3.45
CA LEU A 30 11.52 -11.35 2.67
C LEU A 30 12.21 -12.49 3.42
N ALA A 31 12.27 -12.43 4.75
CA ALA A 31 12.90 -13.44 5.61
C ALA A 31 12.14 -14.80 5.66
N GLY A 32 11.38 -15.15 4.61
CA GLY A 32 10.67 -16.44 4.48
C GLY A 32 9.41 -16.57 5.35
N ARG A 33 9.01 -15.53 6.07
CA ARG A 33 7.89 -15.58 7.03
C ARG A 33 6.53 -15.25 6.40
N ALA A 34 6.53 -14.61 5.24
CA ALA A 34 5.31 -14.17 4.56
C ALA A 34 5.11 -14.88 3.21
N ALA A 35 3.86 -14.90 2.73
CA ALA A 35 3.51 -15.41 1.41
C ALA A 35 3.52 -14.30 0.35
N ALA A 36 3.21 -14.65 -0.90
CA ALA A 36 3.33 -13.75 -2.04
C ALA A 36 2.54 -12.43 -1.88
N PRO A 37 1.26 -12.40 -1.45
CA PRO A 37 0.52 -11.15 -1.26
C PRO A 37 1.20 -10.20 -0.27
N GLU A 38 1.69 -10.74 0.84
CA GLU A 38 2.35 -9.96 1.89
C GLU A 38 3.67 -9.36 1.39
N ARG A 39 4.48 -10.12 0.64
CA ARG A 39 5.75 -9.65 0.06
C ARG A 39 5.56 -8.58 -1.01
N ILE A 40 4.54 -8.74 -1.85
CA ILE A 40 4.23 -7.76 -2.90
C ILE A 40 3.77 -6.45 -2.26
N LEU A 41 2.81 -6.51 -1.33
CA LEU A 41 2.28 -5.28 -0.72
C LEU A 41 3.31 -4.55 0.15
N SER A 42 4.07 -5.27 0.98
CA SER A 42 5.15 -4.64 1.76
C SER A 42 6.23 -4.04 0.87
N GLY A 43 6.56 -4.72 -0.24
CA GLY A 43 7.52 -4.23 -1.22
C GLY A 43 7.03 -2.98 -1.95
N VAL A 44 5.79 -2.97 -2.42
CA VAL A 44 5.17 -1.80 -3.08
C VAL A 44 5.11 -0.61 -2.14
N LEU A 45 4.66 -0.79 -0.90
CA LEU A 45 4.60 0.28 0.09
C LEU A 45 6.00 0.78 0.47
N CYS A 46 6.98 -0.12 0.65
CA CYS A 46 8.36 0.29 0.90
C CYS A 46 8.94 1.06 -0.29
N ALA A 47 8.71 0.59 -1.52
CA ALA A 47 9.21 1.20 -2.74
C ALA A 47 8.62 2.61 -2.94
N MET A 48 7.32 2.80 -2.71
CA MET A 48 6.66 4.12 -2.73
C MET A 48 7.44 5.15 -1.91
N PHE A 49 7.73 4.84 -0.65
CA PHE A 49 8.44 5.75 0.25
C PHE A 49 9.90 5.97 -0.12
N VAL A 50 10.58 4.94 -0.62
CA VAL A 50 11.96 5.07 -1.10
C VAL A 50 12.01 5.96 -2.35
N VAL A 51 11.10 5.75 -3.30
CA VAL A 51 11.02 6.54 -4.53
C VAL A 51 10.68 7.99 -4.22
N ASP A 52 9.70 8.24 -3.36
CA ASP A 52 9.36 9.59 -2.88
C ASP A 52 10.59 10.29 -2.26
N ARG A 53 11.30 9.62 -1.36
CA ARG A 53 12.48 10.19 -0.71
C ARG A 53 13.59 10.51 -1.71
N LEU A 54 13.87 9.60 -2.65
CA LEU A 54 14.87 9.81 -3.70
C LEU A 54 14.48 10.94 -4.64
N TYR A 55 13.19 11.07 -4.97
CA TYR A 55 12.69 12.14 -5.80
C TYR A 55 12.96 13.52 -5.16
N HIS A 56 12.64 13.69 -3.88
CA HIS A 56 12.90 14.95 -3.15
C HIS A 56 14.40 15.29 -3.01
N GLU A 57 15.29 14.29 -3.05
CA GLU A 57 16.75 14.53 -3.05
C GLU A 57 17.28 14.94 -4.43
N VAL A 58 16.70 14.39 -5.51
CA VAL A 58 17.15 14.66 -6.89
C VAL A 58 16.48 15.91 -7.48
N SER A 59 15.25 16.21 -7.05
CA SER A 59 14.43 17.31 -7.56
C SER A 59 13.90 18.12 -6.38
N PRO A 60 14.59 19.21 -5.98
CA PRO A 60 14.17 20.06 -4.87
C PRO A 60 12.84 20.77 -5.12
N GLU A 61 12.51 21.02 -6.39
CA GLU A 61 11.27 21.65 -6.82
C GLU A 61 10.28 20.59 -7.35
N PRO A 62 9.03 20.55 -6.84
CA PRO A 62 8.04 19.59 -7.27
C PRO A 62 7.59 19.85 -8.71
N ILE A 63 7.33 18.78 -9.47
CA ILE A 63 6.75 18.89 -10.82
C ILE A 63 5.24 19.10 -10.67
N VAL A 64 4.82 20.38 -10.72
CA VAL A 64 3.43 20.77 -10.51
C VAL A 64 2.69 20.96 -11.82
N TRP A 65 1.51 20.34 -11.93
CA TRP A 65 0.53 20.62 -13.00
C TRP A 65 -0.84 20.92 -12.37
N ARG A 66 -1.45 22.05 -12.76
CA ARG A 66 -2.75 22.52 -12.21
C ARG A 66 -2.83 22.39 -10.69
N HIS A 67 -1.79 22.85 -9.98
CA HIS A 67 -1.68 22.84 -8.51
C HIS A 67 -1.46 21.47 -7.85
N THR A 68 -1.31 20.39 -8.62
CA THR A 68 -1.03 19.03 -8.14
C THR A 68 0.39 18.61 -8.48
N ASP A 69 1.06 17.97 -7.53
CA ASP A 69 2.33 17.30 -7.78
C ASP A 69 2.10 16.03 -8.62
N LEU A 70 2.63 16.04 -9.85
CA LEU A 70 2.43 14.96 -10.81
C LEU A 70 3.19 13.70 -10.42
N MET A 71 4.33 13.82 -9.75
CA MET A 71 5.12 12.66 -9.33
C MET A 71 4.43 11.91 -8.21
N HIS A 72 3.88 12.60 -7.22
CA HIS A 72 3.10 11.96 -6.16
C HIS A 72 1.85 11.28 -6.72
N LEU A 73 1.13 11.93 -7.65
CA LEU A 73 0.00 11.31 -8.34
C LEU A 73 0.39 10.04 -9.11
N CYS A 74 1.51 10.07 -9.84
CA CYS A 74 2.02 8.91 -10.56
C CYS A 74 2.39 7.75 -9.62
N ILE A 75 3.12 8.05 -8.53
CA ILE A 75 3.45 7.07 -7.50
C ILE A 75 2.18 6.45 -6.93
N ASP A 76 1.21 7.30 -6.57
CA ASP A 76 -0.04 6.84 -5.97
C ASP A 76 -0.89 5.98 -6.92
N ALA A 77 -0.91 6.32 -8.21
CA ALA A 77 -1.61 5.53 -9.23
C ALA A 77 -0.98 4.15 -9.42
N VAL A 78 0.36 4.06 -9.42
CA VAL A 78 1.08 2.78 -9.53
C VAL A 78 0.82 1.92 -8.29
N VAL A 79 0.93 2.50 -7.09
CA VAL A 79 0.63 1.82 -5.83
C VAL A 79 -0.82 1.34 -5.80
N LEU A 80 -1.76 2.14 -6.32
CA LEU A 80 -3.17 1.77 -6.43
C LEU A 80 -3.34 0.54 -7.33
N ALA A 81 -2.77 0.57 -8.53
CA ALA A 81 -2.88 -0.53 -9.49
C ALA A 81 -2.31 -1.83 -8.93
N CYS A 82 -1.10 -1.79 -8.35
CA CYS A 82 -0.49 -2.94 -7.70
C CYS A 82 -1.33 -3.45 -6.52
N THR A 83 -1.82 -2.55 -5.67
CA THR A 83 -2.60 -2.92 -4.49
C THR A 83 -3.95 -3.53 -4.89
N LEU A 84 -4.65 -2.96 -5.87
CA LEU A 84 -5.92 -3.50 -6.38
C LEU A 84 -5.74 -4.89 -6.99
N ALA A 85 -4.69 -5.08 -7.80
CA ALA A 85 -4.36 -6.39 -8.35
C ALA A 85 -4.19 -7.44 -7.25
N VAL A 86 -3.47 -7.12 -6.17
CA VAL A 86 -3.34 -8.02 -5.03
C VAL A 86 -4.67 -8.18 -4.28
N ALA A 87 -5.41 -7.10 -4.03
CA ALA A 87 -6.61 -7.13 -3.21
C ALA A 87 -7.74 -7.98 -3.82
N LEU A 88 -7.88 -7.94 -5.14
CA LEU A 88 -8.86 -8.73 -5.88
C LEU A 88 -8.54 -10.24 -5.84
N HIS A 89 -7.26 -10.59 -5.89
CA HIS A 89 -6.83 -11.99 -6.02
C HIS A 89 -6.39 -12.64 -4.71
N ALA A 90 -5.99 -11.87 -3.70
CA ALA A 90 -5.48 -12.41 -2.45
C ALA A 90 -6.59 -13.00 -1.58
N ASN A 91 -6.32 -14.16 -0.97
CA ASN A 91 -7.21 -14.76 0.04
C ASN A 91 -6.99 -14.08 1.41
N ARG A 92 -7.13 -12.74 1.45
CA ARG A 92 -7.01 -11.88 2.63
C ARG A 92 -7.95 -10.69 2.50
N VAL A 93 -8.36 -10.12 3.63
CA VAL A 93 -9.22 -8.92 3.68
C VAL A 93 -8.41 -7.63 3.79
N TYR A 94 -7.29 -7.63 4.53
CA TYR A 94 -6.48 -6.42 4.77
C TYR A 94 -5.97 -5.71 3.49
N PRO A 95 -5.70 -6.38 2.34
CA PRO A 95 -5.33 -5.67 1.12
C PRO A 95 -6.41 -4.68 0.63
N LEU A 96 -7.69 -4.95 0.94
CA LEU A 96 -8.79 -4.03 0.61
C LEU A 96 -8.68 -2.73 1.42
N TRP A 97 -8.16 -2.77 2.65
CA TRP A 97 -7.98 -1.58 3.47
C TRP A 97 -6.87 -0.70 2.90
N ILE A 98 -5.76 -1.32 2.45
CA ILE A 98 -4.66 -0.63 1.77
C ILE A 98 -5.17 -0.02 0.46
N GLY A 99 -5.95 -0.77 -0.32
CA GLY A 99 -6.55 -0.29 -1.56
C GLY A 99 -7.50 0.88 -1.35
N ALA A 100 -8.39 0.80 -0.35
CA ALA A 100 -9.30 1.88 0.00
C ALA A 100 -8.55 3.15 0.42
N ALA A 101 -7.51 3.02 1.25
CA ALA A 101 -6.64 4.14 1.60
C ALA A 101 -5.99 4.76 0.35
N GLN A 102 -5.52 3.93 -0.59
CA GLN A 102 -4.90 4.42 -1.81
C GLN A 102 -5.88 5.12 -2.76
N ILE A 103 -7.15 4.70 -2.81
CA ILE A 103 -8.21 5.41 -3.54
C ILE A 103 -8.39 6.81 -2.96
N ILE A 104 -8.35 6.96 -1.63
CA ILE A 104 -8.45 8.27 -0.97
C ILE A 104 -7.27 9.17 -1.36
N ALA A 105 -6.04 8.65 -1.36
CA ALA A 105 -4.83 9.39 -1.74
C ALA A 105 -4.92 9.91 -3.19
N VAL A 106 -5.21 9.01 -4.14
CA VAL A 106 -5.39 9.36 -5.56
C VAL A 106 -6.53 10.38 -5.73
N SER A 107 -7.63 10.21 -5.01
CA SER A 107 -8.74 11.16 -5.05
C SER A 107 -8.30 12.56 -4.60
N GLY A 108 -7.45 12.67 -3.57
CA GLY A 108 -6.91 13.95 -3.11
C GLY A 108 -6.17 14.71 -4.21
N HIS A 109 -5.33 14.00 -4.97
CA HIS A 109 -4.65 14.56 -6.14
C HIS A 109 -5.60 14.93 -7.28
N VAL A 110 -6.60 14.10 -7.57
CA VAL A 110 -7.62 14.39 -8.60
C VAL A 110 -8.45 15.62 -8.24
N TYR A 111 -8.85 15.76 -6.98
CA TYR A 111 -9.53 16.97 -6.49
C TYR A 111 -8.67 18.21 -6.65
N ARG A 112 -7.38 18.12 -6.29
CA ARG A 112 -6.43 19.23 -6.41
C ARG A 112 -6.20 19.67 -7.86
N VAL A 113 -6.22 18.74 -8.82
CA VAL A 113 -6.14 19.07 -10.27
C VAL A 113 -7.40 19.80 -10.74
N SER A 114 -8.55 19.48 -10.16
CA SER A 114 -9.87 19.87 -10.68
C SER A 114 -10.37 21.21 -10.11
N MET A 115 -9.86 21.63 -8.94
CA MET A 115 -10.34 22.82 -8.24
C MET A 115 -9.21 23.81 -7.98
N VAL A 116 -9.47 25.09 -8.29
CA VAL A 116 -8.55 26.21 -8.03
C VAL A 116 -8.44 26.47 -6.53
N GLU A 117 -9.56 26.37 -5.81
CA GLU A 117 -9.62 26.52 -4.37
C GLU A 117 -10.01 25.19 -3.72
N ILE A 118 -9.15 24.70 -2.83
CA ILE A 118 -9.41 23.51 -2.01
C ILE A 118 -9.05 23.83 -0.57
N ASN A 119 -9.85 23.33 0.36
CA ASN A 119 -9.51 23.39 1.77
C ASN A 119 -8.18 22.64 2.00
N ARG A 120 -7.14 23.37 2.39
CA ARG A 120 -5.78 22.83 2.55
C ARG A 120 -5.74 21.68 3.56
N PHE A 121 -6.47 21.81 4.67
CA PHE A 121 -6.51 20.77 5.69
C PHE A 121 -7.14 19.48 5.15
N ALA A 122 -8.22 19.58 4.39
CA ALA A 122 -8.85 18.41 3.78
C ALA A 122 -7.90 17.71 2.78
N TYR A 123 -7.23 18.48 1.92
CA TYR A 123 -6.22 17.95 0.99
C TYR A 123 -5.07 17.25 1.73
N ASP A 124 -4.50 17.90 2.74
CA ASP A 124 -3.39 17.35 3.53
C ASP A 124 -3.80 16.05 4.23
N MET A 125 -5.03 15.96 4.74
CA MET A 125 -5.56 14.72 5.32
C MET A 125 -5.75 13.62 4.29
N MET A 126 -6.24 13.95 3.08
CA MET A 126 -6.44 12.96 2.02
C MET A 126 -5.12 12.38 1.49
N VAL A 127 -4.04 13.16 1.47
CA VAL A 127 -2.73 12.68 1.00
C VAL A 127 -1.92 12.04 2.13
N MET A 128 -2.03 12.53 3.37
CA MET A 128 -1.23 12.01 4.49
C MET A 128 -1.86 10.80 5.19
N MET A 129 -3.14 10.87 5.56
CA MET A 129 -3.78 9.84 6.39
C MET A 129 -3.78 8.42 5.79
N PRO A 130 -3.91 8.25 4.46
CA PRO A 130 -3.83 6.92 3.85
C PRO A 130 -2.61 6.11 4.26
N SER A 131 -1.45 6.76 4.34
CA SER A 131 -0.20 6.09 4.66
C SER A 131 -0.18 5.43 6.05
N TYR A 132 -0.91 6.00 7.02
CA TYR A 132 -1.07 5.41 8.35
C TYR A 132 -2.01 4.21 8.34
N VAL A 133 -3.13 4.33 7.61
CA VAL A 133 -4.08 3.22 7.44
C VAL A 133 -3.38 2.05 6.76
N GLN A 134 -2.55 2.32 5.75
CA GLN A 134 -1.76 1.31 5.04
C GLN A 134 -0.73 0.64 5.95
N LEU A 135 -0.01 1.42 6.77
CA LEU A 135 0.95 0.88 7.71
C LEU A 135 0.29 -0.06 8.72
N ILE A 136 -0.83 0.38 9.31
CA ILE A 136 -1.61 -0.41 10.26
C ILE A 136 -2.16 -1.67 9.59
N ALA A 137 -2.78 -1.55 8.42
CA ALA A 137 -3.33 -2.67 7.68
C ALA A 137 -2.26 -3.69 7.29
N MET A 138 -1.09 -3.24 6.85
CA MET A 138 0.04 -4.10 6.50
C MET A 138 0.58 -4.84 7.73
N ALA A 139 0.78 -4.14 8.85
CA ALA A 139 1.24 -4.73 10.10
C ALA A 139 0.27 -5.80 10.63
N LEU A 140 -1.03 -5.47 10.69
CA LEU A 140 -2.08 -6.41 11.11
C LEU A 140 -2.19 -7.60 10.14
N GLY A 141 -2.12 -7.35 8.84
CA GLY A 141 -2.13 -8.38 7.81
C GLY A 141 -1.02 -9.41 8.00
N LEU A 142 0.20 -8.93 8.24
CA LEU A 142 1.38 -9.77 8.46
C LEU A 142 1.32 -10.53 9.78
N ALA A 143 0.85 -9.88 10.85
CA ALA A 143 0.65 -10.50 12.15
C ALA A 143 -0.38 -11.63 12.10
N PHE A 144 -1.55 -11.38 11.50
CA PHE A 144 -2.60 -12.37 11.34
C PHE A 144 -2.21 -13.48 10.37
N HIS A 145 -1.46 -13.18 9.31
CA HIS A 145 -0.90 -14.20 8.43
C HIS A 145 0.00 -15.15 9.21
N THR A 146 0.95 -14.61 9.98
CA THR A 146 1.92 -15.37 10.76
C THR A 146 1.22 -16.21 11.83
N TRP A 147 0.28 -15.62 12.55
CA TRP A 147 -0.53 -16.31 13.56
C TRP A 147 -1.35 -17.45 12.97
N ARG A 148 -2.03 -17.22 11.84
CA ARG A 148 -2.83 -18.24 11.15
C ARG A 148 -1.95 -19.37 10.65
N ARG A 149 -0.79 -19.07 10.07
CA ARG A 149 0.17 -20.07 9.57
C ARG A 149 0.69 -20.96 10.70
N ARG A 150 0.97 -20.39 11.88
CA ARG A 150 1.37 -21.15 13.06
C ARG A 150 0.27 -22.07 13.59
N ARG A 151 -0.99 -21.64 13.56
CA ARG A 151 -2.13 -22.41 14.10
C ARG A 151 -2.72 -23.44 13.14
N ARG A 152 -2.76 -23.13 11.84
CA ARG A 152 -3.52 -23.91 10.83
C ARG A 152 -2.64 -24.49 9.73
N GLY A 153 -1.33 -24.21 9.75
CA GLY A 153 -0.42 -24.63 8.69
C GLY A 153 -0.58 -23.82 7.39
N SER A 154 -0.17 -24.43 6.29
CA SER A 154 -0.20 -23.79 4.96
C SER A 154 -1.62 -23.68 4.42
N TYR A 155 -1.93 -22.55 3.80
CA TYR A 155 -3.22 -22.30 3.13
C TYR A 155 -2.98 -21.51 1.84
N PRO A 156 -3.88 -21.60 0.83
CA PRO A 156 -3.70 -20.89 -0.42
C PRO A 156 -3.53 -19.38 -0.23
N SER A 157 -2.49 -18.82 -0.85
CA SER A 157 -2.23 -17.38 -0.84
C SER A 157 -3.23 -16.60 -1.68
N TRP A 158 -3.63 -17.18 -2.80
CA TRP A 158 -4.53 -16.60 -3.79
C TRP A 158 -5.89 -17.29 -3.72
N ARG A 159 -6.96 -16.54 -4.02
CA ARG A 159 -8.30 -17.09 -4.17
C ARG A 159 -8.29 -18.04 -5.36
N ARG A 160 -8.85 -19.24 -5.17
CA ARG A 160 -9.12 -20.13 -6.30
C ARG A 160 -10.40 -19.63 -6.94
N LEU A 161 -10.35 -19.24 -8.21
CA LEU A 161 -11.56 -19.10 -9.02
C LEU A 161 -12.16 -20.49 -9.13
N SER A 162 -13.23 -20.76 -8.39
CA SER A 162 -13.98 -21.99 -8.57
C SER A 162 -14.57 -21.94 -9.98
N SER A 163 -14.08 -22.77 -10.90
CA SER A 163 -14.90 -23.11 -12.06
C SER A 163 -16.16 -23.76 -11.50
N HIS A 164 -17.31 -23.10 -11.68
CA HIS A 164 -18.59 -23.67 -11.33
C HIS A 164 -18.85 -24.80 -12.34
N MET A 165 -18.23 -25.98 -12.13
CA MET A 165 -18.54 -27.14 -12.94
C MET A 165 -19.96 -27.58 -12.56
N PRO A 166 -20.92 -27.56 -13.50
CA PRO A 166 -22.26 -28.02 -13.23
C PRO A 166 -22.23 -29.48 -12.74
N PRO A 167 -23.15 -29.89 -11.84
CA PRO A 167 -23.24 -31.27 -11.38
C PRO A 167 -23.56 -32.17 -12.58
N GLY A 168 -22.56 -32.88 -13.10
CA GLY A 168 -22.70 -33.76 -14.26
C GLY A 168 -21.38 -34.08 -14.98
N MET A 169 -20.34 -33.26 -14.81
CA MET A 169 -19.09 -33.38 -15.58
C MET A 169 -17.91 -34.01 -14.83
N ARG A 170 -18.14 -34.69 -13.69
CA ARG A 170 -17.07 -35.30 -12.86
C ARG A 170 -16.73 -36.75 -13.22
N THR A 171 -17.44 -37.37 -14.17
CA THR A 171 -17.44 -38.84 -14.32
C THR A 171 -16.61 -39.40 -15.48
N ILE A 172 -15.84 -38.59 -16.23
CA ILE A 172 -15.16 -39.06 -17.47
C ILE A 172 -13.63 -38.90 -17.43
N SER A 173 -12.97 -39.01 -16.27
CA SER A 173 -11.49 -38.98 -16.26
C SER A 173 -10.82 -40.00 -15.33
N ARG A 174 -11.53 -41.07 -14.94
CA ARG A 174 -10.93 -42.24 -14.30
C ARG A 174 -11.23 -43.49 -15.12
N GLY A 175 -10.52 -43.64 -16.24
CA GLY A 175 -10.69 -44.76 -17.15
C GLY A 175 -9.83 -44.61 -18.40
N ALA A 176 -8.52 -44.55 -18.22
CA ALA A 176 -7.51 -44.85 -19.22
C ALA A 176 -6.21 -45.22 -18.51
#